data_AF-A0A270NIE6-F1
#
_entry.id   AF-A0A270NIE6-F1
#
_cell.length_a   1.000
_cell.length_b   1.000
_cell.length_c   1.000
_cell.angle_alpha   90.00
_cell.angle_beta   90.00
_cell.angle_gamma   90.00
#
_symmetry.space_group_name_H-M   'P 1'
#
loop_
_entity.id
_entity.type
_entity.pdbx_description
1 polymer ?
#
loop_
_entity_poly.entity_id
_entity_poly.type
_entity_poly.pdbx_seq_one_letter_code
_entity_poly.pdbx_strand_id
1 'polypeptide(L)'
;MEAATRKVYEIAVVESPGADASSVAAWGEVLHIANQAAMRRAADAPRLIATRWTTDEDGTPMACAGARPPCLDRPRAIALPDERSTRHLDGRAAAAFAHWLQTHHASGTTIAACNGSVSFIDRHGLLQSAPPLLLRDLDHAVVEDVDGIVTAIGSSAWIFIALRMIHRVYGSEVMGHVAGEAALCRRAMIAAGLHHFAPDFSHGDSAVLRAQRWLHGNLAVGIDLDGMCRASLLKPRTLQRRFSRATGTGPIKYAQHLRISYAQRLILRGVRIRDVHNRVGYTDSSAFRRIFHRISGCSPSKYIRYVMRGGE
;
A
#
# COMPACT_ATOMS: atom_id res chain seq x y z
N MET A 1 1.77 -22.50 16.91
CA MET A 1 1.98 -21.05 17.07
C MET A 1 1.92 -20.31 15.73
N GLU A 2 2.60 -20.80 14.68
CA GLU A 2 2.64 -20.21 13.32
C GLU A 2 1.27 -20.10 12.60
N ALA A 3 0.32 -20.99 12.92
CA ALA A 3 -1.04 -20.92 12.39
C ALA A 3 -1.91 -19.83 13.03
N ALA A 4 -1.57 -19.36 14.24
CA ALA A 4 -2.33 -18.32 14.94
C ALA A 4 -1.90 -16.90 14.50
N THR A 5 -0.61 -16.71 14.19
CA THR A 5 -0.06 -15.44 13.69
C THR A 5 -0.49 -15.15 12.26
N ARG A 6 -0.72 -16.18 11.43
CA ARG A 6 -1.29 -16.04 10.09
C ARG A 6 -2.73 -15.51 10.05
N LYS A 7 -3.45 -15.53 11.18
CA LYS A 7 -4.86 -15.09 11.27
C LYS A 7 -5.01 -13.60 11.54
N VAL A 8 -3.93 -12.86 11.75
CA VAL A 8 -3.99 -11.43 12.12
C VAL A 8 -3.11 -10.61 11.18
N TYR A 9 -3.65 -9.49 10.73
CA TYR A 9 -2.94 -8.45 10.01
C TYR A 9 -2.89 -7.21 10.89
N GLU A 10 -1.79 -7.05 11.62
CA GLU A 10 -1.57 -5.91 12.49
C GLU A 10 -1.14 -4.67 11.70
N ILE A 11 -1.83 -3.57 12.00
CA ILE A 11 -1.51 -2.22 11.59
C ILE A 11 -1.10 -1.45 12.85
N ALA A 12 0.20 -1.17 12.99
CA ALA A 12 0.74 -0.32 14.04
C ALA A 12 0.42 1.13 13.73
N VAL A 13 -0.49 1.74 14.49
CA VAL A 13 -0.87 3.16 14.34
C VAL A 13 -0.01 3.98 15.28
N VAL A 14 0.93 4.76 14.72
CA VAL A 14 1.87 5.58 15.48
C VAL A 14 1.26 6.94 15.77
N GLU A 15 1.08 7.23 17.05
CA GLU A 15 0.57 8.50 17.55
C GLU A 15 1.67 9.29 18.28
N SER A 16 1.46 10.59 18.42
CA SER A 16 2.34 11.44 19.24
C SER A 16 2.32 10.97 20.70
N PRO A 17 3.44 11.09 21.43
CA PRO A 17 3.47 10.91 22.87
C PRO A 17 2.41 11.79 23.55
N GLY A 18 1.67 11.22 24.50
CA GLY A 18 0.63 11.94 25.26
C GLY A 18 -0.68 12.21 24.51
N ALA A 19 -0.83 11.79 23.25
CA ALA A 19 -2.09 11.98 22.52
C ALA A 19 -3.25 11.17 23.13
N ASP A 20 -4.46 11.70 23.07
CA ASP A 20 -5.69 10.95 23.28
C ASP A 20 -5.77 9.93 22.15
N ALA A 21 -5.97 8.64 22.45
CA ALA A 21 -5.87 7.47 21.55
C ALA A 21 -6.94 7.43 20.41
N SER A 22 -7.19 8.58 19.81
CA SER A 22 -8.24 8.92 18.88
C SER A 22 -7.98 8.35 17.48
N SER A 23 -6.72 8.31 17.03
CA SER A 23 -6.40 7.76 15.71
C SER A 23 -6.54 6.25 15.75
N VAL A 24 -5.95 5.57 16.73
CA VAL A 24 -6.08 4.11 16.83
C VAL A 24 -7.54 3.67 17.04
N ALA A 25 -8.35 4.45 17.77
CA ALA A 25 -9.78 4.19 17.94
C ALA A 25 -10.55 4.31 16.61
N ALA A 26 -10.33 5.40 15.86
CA ALA A 26 -10.96 5.61 14.55
C ALA A 26 -10.58 4.50 13.55
N TRP A 27 -9.32 4.06 13.56
CA TRP A 27 -8.90 2.90 12.78
C TRP A 27 -9.59 1.62 13.25
N GLY A 28 -9.71 1.40 14.56
CA GLY A 28 -10.41 0.27 15.15
C GLY A 28 -11.85 0.12 14.65
N GLU A 29 -12.60 1.22 14.58
CA GLU A 29 -13.98 1.24 14.05
C GLU A 29 -14.04 0.85 12.58
N VAL A 30 -13.22 1.48 11.74
CA VAL A 30 -13.17 1.21 10.29
C VAL A 30 -12.77 -0.25 10.00
N LEU A 31 -11.77 -0.76 10.73
CA LEU A 31 -11.34 -2.15 10.61
C LEU A 31 -12.39 -3.11 11.18
N HIS A 32 -13.17 -2.71 12.19
CA HIS A 32 -14.28 -3.51 12.70
C HIS A 32 -15.34 -3.74 11.62
N ILE A 33 -15.75 -2.68 10.93
CA ILE A 33 -16.70 -2.76 9.80
C ILE A 33 -16.13 -3.68 8.69
N ALA A 34 -14.84 -3.49 8.35
CA ALA A 34 -14.17 -4.32 7.35
C ALA A 34 -14.17 -5.81 7.72
N ASN A 35 -13.80 -6.13 8.97
CA ASN A 35 -13.78 -7.50 9.49
C ASN A 35 -15.18 -8.13 9.45
N GLN A 36 -16.22 -7.41 9.86
CA GLN A 36 -17.60 -7.92 9.79
C GLN A 36 -18.02 -8.21 8.35
N ALA A 37 -17.74 -7.29 7.43
CA ALA A 37 -18.08 -7.44 6.02
C ALA A 37 -17.34 -8.60 5.34
N ALA A 38 -16.08 -8.83 5.72
CA ALA A 38 -15.27 -9.96 5.28
C ALA A 38 -15.81 -11.30 5.84
N MET A 39 -16.20 -11.33 7.12
CA MET A 39 -16.78 -12.51 7.76
C MET A 39 -18.11 -12.92 7.12
N ARG A 40 -19.01 -11.95 6.84
CA ARG A 40 -20.29 -12.22 6.14
C ARG A 40 -20.10 -12.82 4.75
N ARG A 41 -18.93 -12.61 4.15
CA ARG A 41 -18.55 -13.10 2.82
C ARG A 41 -17.68 -14.37 2.87
N ALA A 42 -17.44 -14.93 4.06
CA ALA A 42 -16.56 -16.07 4.27
C ALA A 42 -15.16 -15.89 3.63
N ALA A 43 -14.61 -14.67 3.70
CA ALA A 43 -13.29 -14.39 3.16
C ALA A 43 -12.19 -15.17 3.91
N ASP A 44 -11.38 -15.95 3.19
CA ASP A 44 -10.20 -16.62 3.72
C ASP A 44 -9.01 -15.65 3.78
N ALA A 45 -9.05 -14.75 4.77
CA ALA A 45 -8.08 -13.68 4.95
C ALA A 45 -7.85 -13.38 6.44
N PRO A 46 -6.67 -12.87 6.82
CA PRO A 46 -6.38 -12.52 8.20
C PRO A 46 -7.30 -11.40 8.69
N ARG A 47 -7.67 -11.42 9.98
CA ARG A 47 -8.39 -10.35 10.67
C ARG A 47 -7.51 -9.10 10.75
N LEU A 48 -8.01 -7.95 10.33
CA LEU A 48 -7.32 -6.68 10.49
C LEU A 48 -7.46 -6.16 11.93
N ILE A 49 -6.35 -5.72 12.53
CA ILE A 49 -6.37 -5.03 13.83
C ILE A 49 -5.50 -3.78 13.76
N ALA A 50 -5.89 -2.74 14.50
CA ALA A 50 -5.07 -1.58 14.76
C ALA A 50 -4.49 -1.69 16.17
N THR A 51 -3.19 -1.47 16.32
CA THR A 51 -2.50 -1.45 17.61
C THR A 51 -1.88 -0.08 17.82
N ARG A 52 -1.91 0.41 19.06
CA ARG A 52 -1.40 1.74 19.39
C ARG A 52 0.10 1.70 19.61
N TRP A 53 0.80 2.59 18.92
CA TRP A 53 2.24 2.79 19.07
C TRP A 53 2.51 4.26 19.37
N THR A 54 3.49 4.51 20.22
CA THR A 54 4.03 5.85 20.51
C THR A 54 5.54 5.83 20.35
N THR A 55 6.18 6.97 20.43
CA THR A 55 7.64 7.13 20.48
C THR A 55 8.06 7.47 21.91
N ASP A 56 9.25 7.03 22.31
CA ASP A 56 9.91 7.55 23.51
C ASP A 56 10.65 8.86 23.21
N GLU A 57 11.37 9.40 24.22
CA GLU A 57 12.15 10.63 24.10
C GLU A 57 13.30 10.52 23.07
N ASP A 58 13.81 9.30 22.84
CA ASP A 58 14.85 9.01 21.85
C ASP A 58 14.28 8.78 20.45
N GLY A 59 12.95 8.90 20.27
CA GLY A 59 12.26 8.64 19.01
C GLY A 59 12.10 7.16 18.67
N THR A 60 12.32 6.27 19.63
CA THR A 60 12.16 4.82 19.47
C THR A 60 10.69 4.43 19.56
N PRO A 61 10.13 3.76 18.54
CA PRO A 61 8.73 3.35 18.57
C PRO A 61 8.48 2.18 19.51
N MET A 62 7.44 2.31 20.33
CA MET A 62 7.02 1.30 21.29
C MET A 62 5.51 1.07 21.20
N ALA A 63 5.11 -0.21 21.19
CA ALA A 63 3.72 -0.56 21.36
C ALA A 63 3.26 -0.22 22.79
N CYS A 64 2.09 0.40 22.93
CA CYS A 64 1.53 0.62 24.26
C CYS A 64 1.23 -0.72 24.96
N ALA A 65 1.40 -0.78 26.28
CA ALA A 65 1.19 -2.00 27.06
C ALA A 65 -0.20 -2.60 26.81
N GLY A 66 -0.24 -3.92 26.54
CA GLY A 66 -1.49 -4.64 26.25
C GLY A 66 -2.10 -4.36 24.87
N ALA A 67 -1.55 -3.45 24.06
CA ALA A 67 -2.11 -3.10 22.76
C ALA A 67 -1.88 -4.17 21.69
N ARG A 68 -0.96 -5.12 21.92
CA ARG A 68 -0.51 -6.07 20.90
C ARG A 68 -0.60 -7.53 21.36
N PRO A 69 -1.14 -8.43 20.51
CA PRO A 69 -1.08 -9.87 20.78
C PRO A 69 0.37 -10.36 20.93
N PRO A 70 0.73 -11.11 21.99
CA PRO A 70 2.11 -11.55 22.26
C PRO A 70 2.70 -12.44 21.17
N CYS A 71 1.87 -13.06 20.34
CA CYS A 71 2.31 -13.99 19.31
C CYS A 71 2.85 -13.30 18.04
N LEU A 72 2.67 -11.99 17.89
CA LEU A 72 3.08 -11.29 16.68
C LEU A 72 4.56 -10.89 16.76
N ASP A 73 5.37 -11.28 15.78
CA ASP A 73 6.79 -10.87 15.73
C ASP A 73 6.92 -9.38 15.37
N ARG A 74 6.24 -8.95 14.31
CA ARG A 74 6.28 -7.56 13.79
C ARG A 74 4.96 -7.13 13.17
N PRO A 75 4.65 -5.82 13.13
CA PRO A 75 3.49 -5.33 12.40
C PRO A 75 3.62 -5.57 10.90
N ARG A 76 2.51 -5.88 10.23
CA ARG A 76 2.46 -6.04 8.76
C ARG A 76 2.33 -4.71 8.04
N ALA A 77 1.77 -3.70 8.72
CA ALA A 77 1.81 -2.31 8.30
C ALA A 77 2.10 -1.38 9.50
N ILE A 78 2.78 -0.27 9.22
CA ILE A 78 2.96 0.86 10.13
C ILE A 78 2.27 2.05 9.49
N ALA A 79 1.36 2.69 10.22
CA ALA A 79 0.61 3.85 9.78
C ALA A 79 0.98 5.09 10.60
N LEU A 80 1.28 6.17 9.90
CA LEU A 80 1.47 7.53 10.41
C LEU A 80 0.24 8.34 9.97
N PRO A 81 -0.89 8.21 10.69
CA PRO A 81 -2.21 8.66 10.22
C PRO A 81 -2.34 10.19 10.16
N ASP A 82 -1.49 10.92 10.87
CA ASP A 82 -1.57 12.36 11.01
C ASP A 82 -0.17 12.99 11.06
N GLU A 83 -0.07 14.30 10.83
CA GLU A 83 1.18 15.05 10.97
C GLU A 83 1.75 15.01 12.40
N ARG A 84 0.90 14.87 13.42
CA ARG A 84 1.33 14.75 14.82
C ARG A 84 2.16 13.50 15.07
N SER A 85 2.02 12.45 14.24
CA SER A 85 2.84 11.23 14.32
C SER A 85 4.33 11.52 14.20
N THR A 86 4.73 12.59 13.50
CA THR A 86 6.15 12.91 13.28
C THR A 86 6.53 14.35 13.64
N ARG A 87 5.56 15.25 13.90
CA ARG A 87 5.84 16.67 14.17
C ARG A 87 6.74 16.91 15.38
N HIS A 88 6.66 16.05 16.40
CA HIS A 88 7.45 16.16 17.63
C HIS A 88 8.88 15.59 17.48
N LEU A 89 9.20 14.93 16.37
CA LEU A 89 10.48 14.30 16.15
C LEU A 89 11.46 15.29 15.49
N ASP A 90 12.60 15.50 16.13
CA ASP A 90 13.70 16.29 15.59
C ASP A 90 15.07 15.63 15.82
N GLY A 91 16.11 16.22 15.23
CA GLY A 91 17.51 15.81 15.42
C GLY A 91 17.74 14.29 15.40
N ARG A 92 18.22 13.77 16.53
CA ARG A 92 18.53 12.34 16.71
C ARG A 92 17.28 11.47 16.75
N ALA A 93 16.20 11.93 17.37
CA ALA A 93 14.96 11.17 17.50
C ALA A 93 14.31 10.95 16.12
N ALA A 94 14.29 11.97 15.27
CA ALA A 94 13.83 11.84 13.89
C ALA A 94 14.67 10.81 13.09
N ALA A 95 16.00 10.83 13.24
CA ALA A 95 16.87 9.87 12.57
C ALA A 95 16.65 8.42 13.06
N ALA A 96 16.49 8.22 14.36
CA ALA A 96 16.20 6.90 14.95
C ALA A 96 14.86 6.35 14.46
N PHE A 97 13.81 7.18 14.47
CA PHE A 97 12.50 6.82 13.98
C PHE A 97 12.51 6.47 12.48
N ALA A 98 13.20 7.28 11.67
CA ALA A 98 13.35 7.01 10.25
C ALA A 98 14.10 5.69 9.98
N HIS A 99 15.17 5.42 10.72
CA HIS A 99 15.92 4.16 10.60
C HIS A 99 15.05 2.95 10.96
N TRP A 100 14.20 3.07 11.97
CA TRP A 100 13.23 2.04 12.33
C TRP A 100 12.23 1.78 11.18
N LEU A 101 11.65 2.84 10.59
CA LEU A 101 10.76 2.71 9.43
C LEU A 101 11.47 2.04 8.24
N GLN A 102 12.71 2.43 7.94
CA GLN A 102 13.51 1.84 6.87
C GLN A 102 13.78 0.36 7.11
N THR A 103 14.12 -0.02 8.34
CA THR A 103 14.38 -1.42 8.72
C THR A 103 13.11 -2.26 8.58
N HIS A 104 11.97 -1.76 9.05
CA HIS A 104 10.69 -2.42 8.88
C HIS A 104 10.28 -2.52 7.41
N HIS A 105 10.41 -1.44 6.65
CA HIS A 105 10.17 -1.44 5.21
C HIS A 105 11.04 -2.49 4.53
N ALA A 106 12.36 -2.47 4.74
CA ALA A 106 13.32 -3.44 4.20
C ALA A 106 12.96 -4.89 4.52
N SER A 107 12.28 -5.12 5.63
CA SER A 107 11.83 -6.44 6.07
C SER A 107 10.47 -6.88 5.44
N GLY A 108 9.78 -5.99 4.74
CA GLY A 108 8.51 -6.23 4.03
C GLY A 108 7.28 -5.64 4.73
N THR A 109 7.44 -4.92 5.84
CA THR A 109 6.34 -4.18 6.48
C THR A 109 5.94 -3.00 5.59
N THR A 110 4.64 -2.83 5.37
CA THR A 110 4.13 -1.66 4.66
C THR A 110 4.32 -0.41 5.53
N ILE A 111 4.85 0.68 4.96
CA ILE A 111 4.88 1.98 5.63
C ILE A 111 3.80 2.85 5.01
N ALA A 112 2.97 3.49 5.83
CA ALA A 112 1.89 4.31 5.35
C ALA A 112 1.87 5.67 6.03
N ALA A 113 1.84 6.76 5.26
CA ALA A 113 1.95 8.11 5.80
C ALA A 113 0.94 9.08 5.18
N CYS A 114 0.37 9.93 6.03
CA CYS A 114 -0.58 10.97 5.65
C CYS A 114 0.03 12.36 5.73
N ASN A 115 -0.35 13.27 4.82
CA ASN A 115 -0.13 14.72 4.94
C ASN A 115 1.30 15.08 5.40
N GLY A 116 1.47 15.75 6.55
CA GLY A 116 2.78 16.16 7.07
C GLY A 116 3.78 15.01 7.28
N SER A 117 3.29 13.81 7.59
CA SER A 117 4.12 12.60 7.74
C SER A 117 4.68 12.09 6.41
N VAL A 118 4.06 12.46 5.27
CA VAL A 118 4.61 12.17 3.94
C VAL A 118 5.92 12.94 3.73
N SER A 119 5.94 14.22 4.10
CA SER A 119 7.15 15.06 4.01
C SER A 119 8.28 14.54 4.92
N PHE A 120 7.92 13.95 6.07
CA PHE A 120 8.90 13.32 6.95
C PHE A 120 9.57 12.12 6.27
N ILE A 121 8.81 11.15 5.76
CA ILE A 121 9.39 9.96 5.12
C ILE A 121 10.13 10.29 3.82
N ASP A 122 9.74 11.35 3.11
CA ASP A 122 10.43 11.87 1.93
C ASP A 122 11.83 12.38 2.27
N ARG A 123 11.93 13.28 3.25
CA ARG A 123 13.21 13.86 3.71
C ARG A 123 14.20 12.81 4.22
N HIS A 124 13.67 11.71 4.75
CA HIS A 124 14.46 10.59 5.25
C HIS A 124 14.67 9.47 4.22
N GLY A 125 14.37 9.72 2.94
CA GLY A 125 14.78 8.86 1.82
C GLY A 125 13.99 7.56 1.69
N LEU A 126 12.80 7.44 2.29
CA LEU A 126 11.94 6.29 2.04
C LEU A 126 11.26 6.39 0.66
N LEU A 127 10.96 7.60 0.18
CA LEU A 127 10.29 7.77 -1.11
C LEU A 127 11.30 7.70 -2.27
N GLN A 128 11.05 6.79 -3.22
CA GLN A 128 11.85 6.66 -4.44
C GLN A 128 11.57 7.76 -5.47
N SER A 129 10.39 8.37 -5.39
CA SER A 129 9.99 9.50 -6.20
C SER A 129 9.09 10.39 -5.34
N ALA A 130 9.30 11.69 -5.41
CA ALA A 130 8.43 12.63 -4.71
C ALA A 130 6.96 12.34 -5.10
N PRO A 131 6.06 12.25 -4.11
CA PRO A 131 4.64 12.19 -4.39
C PRO A 131 4.30 13.49 -5.12
N PRO A 132 3.34 13.50 -6.06
CA PRO A 132 3.01 14.71 -6.80
C PRO A 132 2.58 15.83 -5.82
N LEU A 133 3.53 16.70 -5.47
CA LEU A 133 3.39 17.84 -4.55
C LEU A 133 2.44 18.92 -5.12
N LEU A 134 2.01 18.76 -6.36
CA LEU A 134 1.10 19.65 -7.11
C LEU A 134 -0.39 19.46 -6.75
N LEU A 135 -0.71 18.66 -5.74
CA LEU A 135 -2.08 18.30 -5.38
C LEU A 135 -2.54 18.98 -4.07
N ARG A 136 -2.04 20.19 -3.79
CA ARG A 136 -2.41 20.97 -2.59
C ARG A 136 -3.85 21.49 -2.62
N ASP A 137 -4.46 21.57 -3.80
CA ASP A 137 -5.84 22.05 -4.02
C ASP A 137 -6.80 20.93 -4.43
N LEU A 138 -6.62 19.73 -3.88
CA LEU A 138 -7.58 18.68 -4.10
C LEU A 138 -8.66 18.69 -3.02
N ASP A 139 -9.91 18.88 -3.44
CA ASP A 139 -11.11 18.52 -2.68
C ASP A 139 -11.21 17.01 -2.36
N HIS A 140 -10.15 16.23 -2.61
CA HIS A 140 -10.11 14.78 -2.47
C HIS A 140 -8.72 14.28 -2.08
N ALA A 141 -8.67 13.18 -1.34
CA ALA A 141 -7.40 12.55 -1.02
C ALA A 141 -6.85 11.77 -2.23
N VAL A 142 -5.54 11.83 -2.43
CA VAL A 142 -4.83 11.00 -3.42
C VAL A 142 -3.94 10.01 -2.72
N VAL A 143 -4.10 8.73 -3.10
CA VAL A 143 -3.31 7.62 -2.58
C VAL A 143 -2.34 7.12 -3.63
N GLU A 144 -1.08 7.02 -3.26
CA GLU A 144 -0.07 6.26 -4.00
C GLU A 144 0.40 5.07 -3.18
N ASP A 145 0.66 3.95 -3.84
CA ASP A 145 1.19 2.73 -3.24
C ASP A 145 2.29 2.19 -4.16
N VAL A 146 3.53 2.41 -3.75
CA VAL A 146 4.73 2.07 -4.51
C VAL A 146 5.68 1.34 -3.59
N ASP A 147 6.06 0.12 -3.97
CA ASP A 147 6.99 -0.72 -3.21
C ASP A 147 6.63 -0.90 -1.72
N GLY A 148 5.33 -0.94 -1.39
CA GLY A 148 4.89 -1.09 0.01
C GLY A 148 4.97 0.20 0.84
N ILE A 149 5.20 1.34 0.18
CA ILE A 149 5.04 2.66 0.78
C ILE A 149 3.74 3.26 0.26
N VAL A 150 2.83 3.52 1.19
CA VAL A 150 1.51 4.09 0.91
C VAL A 150 1.48 5.54 1.37
N THR A 151 1.32 6.48 0.46
CA THR A 151 1.19 7.90 0.80
C THR A 151 -0.22 8.37 0.50
N ALA A 152 -0.82 9.11 1.43
CA ALA A 152 -2.07 9.82 1.18
C ALA A 152 -1.93 11.31 1.53
N ILE A 153 -2.40 12.18 0.65
CA ILE A 153 -2.44 13.63 0.88
C ILE A 153 -3.86 14.12 0.63
N GLY A 154 -4.34 15.02 1.49
CA GLY A 154 -5.65 15.67 1.37
C GLY A 154 -6.51 15.51 2.61
N SER A 155 -7.74 16.05 2.53
CA SER A 155 -8.73 15.94 3.60
C SER A 155 -9.05 14.48 3.89
N SER A 156 -9.06 14.13 5.18
CA SER A 156 -9.30 12.77 5.66
C SER A 156 -8.33 11.72 5.09
N ALA A 157 -7.11 12.07 4.67
CA ALA A 157 -6.12 11.16 4.09
C ALA A 157 -5.95 9.82 4.83
N TRP A 158 -6.06 9.82 6.17
CA TRP A 158 -5.96 8.63 7.01
C TRP A 158 -6.97 7.53 6.63
N ILE A 159 -8.23 7.87 6.30
CA ILE A 159 -9.25 6.89 5.95
C ILE A 159 -8.89 6.19 4.64
N PHE A 160 -8.25 6.91 3.72
CA PHE A 160 -7.84 6.36 2.44
C PHE A 160 -6.67 5.39 2.57
N ILE A 161 -5.76 5.63 3.52
CA ILE A 161 -4.75 4.63 3.87
C ILE A 161 -5.41 3.41 4.51
N ALA A 162 -6.35 3.60 5.43
CA ALA A 162 -7.09 2.48 6.05
C ALA A 162 -7.80 1.64 4.98
N LEU A 163 -8.52 2.28 4.05
CA LEU A 163 -9.15 1.63 2.90
C LEU A 163 -8.12 0.93 2.02
N ARG A 164 -6.93 1.48 1.82
CA ARG A 164 -5.86 0.82 1.06
C ARG A 164 -5.39 -0.46 1.74
N MET A 165 -5.29 -0.49 3.06
CA MET A 165 -4.97 -1.71 3.81
C MET A 165 -6.10 -2.74 3.72
N ILE A 166 -7.36 -2.29 3.82
CA ILE A 166 -8.53 -3.15 3.63
C ILE A 166 -8.55 -3.74 2.22
N HIS A 167 -8.28 -2.94 1.19
CA HIS A 167 -8.20 -3.40 -0.18
C HIS A 167 -7.13 -4.48 -0.37
N ARG A 168 -5.95 -4.29 0.23
CA ARG A 168 -4.85 -5.25 0.15
C ARG A 168 -5.22 -6.61 0.75
N VAL A 169 -6.02 -6.64 1.81
CA VAL A 169 -6.30 -7.84 2.60
C VAL A 169 -7.62 -8.51 2.21
N TYR A 170 -8.67 -7.73 1.96
CA TYR A 170 -10.01 -8.21 1.65
C TYR A 170 -10.49 -7.89 0.23
N GLY A 171 -9.72 -7.15 -0.56
CA GLY A 171 -10.07 -6.80 -1.94
C GLY A 171 -11.06 -5.65 -2.06
N SER A 172 -11.42 -5.35 -3.31
CA SER A 172 -12.21 -4.17 -3.70
C SER A 172 -13.65 -4.18 -3.18
N GLU A 173 -14.25 -5.35 -3.01
CA GLU A 173 -15.65 -5.44 -2.58
C GLU A 173 -15.82 -5.01 -1.12
N VAL A 174 -15.02 -5.56 -0.20
CA VAL A 174 -15.06 -5.20 1.21
C VAL A 174 -14.62 -3.74 1.42
N MET A 175 -13.56 -3.30 0.73
CA MET A 175 -13.15 -1.90 0.78
C MET A 175 -14.27 -0.97 0.27
N GLY A 176 -14.96 -1.32 -0.82
CA GLY A 176 -16.07 -0.52 -1.36
C GLY A 176 -17.25 -0.42 -0.40
N HIS A 177 -17.58 -1.51 0.31
CA HIS A 177 -18.59 -1.50 1.36
C HIS A 177 -18.21 -0.57 2.52
N VAL A 178 -16.99 -0.68 3.04
CA VAL A 178 -16.50 0.18 4.13
C VAL A 178 -16.47 1.65 3.71
N ALA A 179 -16.06 1.95 2.48
CA ALA A 179 -16.06 3.32 1.95
C ALA A 179 -17.49 3.90 1.85
N GLY A 180 -18.49 3.06 1.54
CA GLY A 180 -19.90 3.44 1.54
C GLY A 180 -20.43 3.75 2.94
N GLU A 181 -20.14 2.89 3.92
CA GLU A 181 -20.51 3.07 5.33
C GLU A 181 -19.88 4.33 5.93
N ALA A 182 -18.62 4.62 5.60
CA ALA A 182 -17.91 5.82 6.06
C ALA A 182 -18.37 7.12 5.37
N ALA A 183 -19.45 7.07 4.57
CA ALA A 183 -20.01 8.20 3.82
C ALA A 183 -18.96 8.98 3.03
N LEU A 184 -17.94 8.30 2.47
CA LEU A 184 -16.93 8.93 1.63
C LEU A 184 -17.54 9.25 0.28
N CYS A 185 -18.21 10.40 0.19
CA CYS A 185 -19.18 10.79 -0.84
C CYS A 185 -18.64 11.01 -2.28
N ARG A 186 -17.55 10.38 -2.72
CA ARG A 186 -17.21 10.36 -4.16
C ARG A 186 -16.62 9.01 -4.58
N ARG A 187 -17.40 8.22 -5.34
CA ARG A 187 -16.94 7.01 -6.06
C ARG A 187 -15.66 7.26 -6.87
N ALA A 188 -15.50 8.48 -7.37
CA ALA A 188 -14.27 8.99 -8.00
C ALA A 188 -12.99 8.71 -7.18
N MET A 189 -13.05 8.87 -5.85
CA MET A 189 -11.89 8.71 -4.96
C MET A 189 -11.47 7.25 -4.82
N ILE A 190 -12.44 6.34 -4.83
CA ILE A 190 -12.19 4.90 -4.82
C ILE A 190 -11.57 4.47 -6.17
N ALA A 191 -12.04 5.05 -7.27
CA ALA A 191 -11.58 4.82 -8.63
C ALA A 191 -10.13 5.27 -8.93
N ALA A 192 -9.70 6.39 -8.36
CA ALA A 192 -8.46 7.06 -8.75
C ALA A 192 -7.17 6.36 -8.28
N GLY A 193 -7.21 5.51 -7.26
CA GLY A 193 -5.99 4.83 -6.78
C GLY A 193 -6.23 3.65 -5.86
N LEU A 194 -7.36 3.62 -5.14
CA LEU A 194 -7.64 2.56 -4.19
C LEU A 194 -7.85 1.19 -4.84
N HIS A 195 -8.46 1.14 -6.03
CA HIS A 195 -8.63 -0.11 -6.79
C HIS A 195 -7.36 -0.58 -7.54
N HIS A 196 -6.27 0.19 -7.55
CA HIS A 196 -5.03 -0.26 -8.20
C HIS A 196 -4.50 -1.51 -7.50
N PHE A 197 -3.71 -2.31 -8.22
CA PHE A 197 -3.07 -3.49 -7.63
C PHE A 197 -2.33 -3.13 -6.33
N ALA A 198 -2.64 -3.83 -5.23
CA ALA A 198 -2.13 -3.60 -3.88
C ALA A 198 -1.31 -4.81 -3.42
N PRO A 199 -0.02 -4.87 -3.78
CA PRO A 199 0.81 -6.00 -3.40
C PRO A 199 1.03 -6.06 -1.88
N ASP A 200 1.08 -7.27 -1.34
CA ASP A 200 1.56 -7.52 0.01
C ASP A 200 3.01 -8.03 -0.01
N PHE A 201 3.83 -7.47 0.88
CA PHE A 201 5.26 -7.77 1.06
C PHE A 201 5.55 -8.46 2.41
N SER A 202 4.54 -8.55 3.27
CA SER A 202 4.67 -8.98 4.67
C SER A 202 4.57 -10.51 4.84
N HIS A 203 4.59 -11.27 3.75
CA HIS A 203 4.44 -12.74 3.73
C HIS A 203 5.63 -13.53 4.31
N GLY A 204 6.76 -12.87 4.63
CA GLY A 204 7.91 -13.46 5.34
C GLY A 204 8.89 -14.28 4.49
N ASP A 205 8.69 -14.39 3.18
CA ASP A 205 9.62 -15.09 2.27
C ASP A 205 10.63 -14.09 1.71
N SER A 206 11.82 -14.01 2.30
CA SER A 206 12.84 -13.01 1.94
C SER A 206 13.32 -13.11 0.48
N ALA A 207 13.32 -14.31 -0.12
CA ALA A 207 13.71 -14.49 -1.51
C ALA A 207 12.64 -13.96 -2.47
N VAL A 208 11.37 -14.20 -2.15
CA VAL A 208 10.25 -13.63 -2.90
C VAL A 208 10.20 -12.11 -2.72
N LEU A 209 10.44 -11.60 -1.52
CA LEU A 209 10.50 -10.16 -1.26
C LEU A 209 11.55 -9.47 -2.14
N ARG A 210 12.76 -10.04 -2.27
CA ARG A 210 13.78 -9.52 -3.20
C ARG A 210 13.30 -9.51 -4.65
N ALA A 211 12.61 -10.57 -5.09
CA ALA A 211 12.04 -10.61 -6.44
C ALA A 211 10.96 -9.54 -6.65
N GLN A 212 10.06 -9.34 -5.68
CA GLN A 212 9.03 -8.31 -5.73
C GLN A 212 9.66 -6.92 -5.83
N ARG A 213 10.63 -6.58 -4.97
CA ARG A 213 11.31 -5.28 -5.02
C ARG A 213 12.05 -5.04 -6.32
N TRP A 214 12.75 -6.07 -6.81
CA TRP A 214 13.42 -5.99 -8.10
C TRP A 214 12.41 -5.68 -9.22
N LEU A 215 11.23 -6.30 -9.20
CA LEU A 215 10.17 -5.97 -10.16
C LEU A 215 9.70 -4.50 -10.04
N HIS A 216 9.47 -4.00 -8.83
CA HIS A 216 9.07 -2.59 -8.63
C HIS A 216 10.11 -1.60 -9.16
N GLY A 217 11.40 -1.91 -8.99
CA GLY A 217 12.50 -1.08 -9.52
C GLY A 217 12.73 -1.18 -11.04
N ASN A 218 12.19 -2.20 -11.72
CA ASN A 218 12.48 -2.50 -13.13
C ASN A 218 11.24 -2.51 -14.05
N LEU A 219 10.13 -1.87 -13.64
CA LEU A 219 8.85 -1.93 -14.36
C LEU A 219 8.89 -1.44 -15.82
N ALA A 220 9.85 -0.58 -16.16
CA ALA A 220 10.00 -0.02 -17.51
C ALA A 220 10.72 -0.96 -18.49
N VAL A 221 11.51 -1.91 -18.00
CA VAL A 221 12.42 -2.75 -18.82
C VAL A 221 11.72 -4.00 -19.38
N GLY A 222 10.47 -4.26 -18.97
CA GLY A 222 9.69 -5.43 -19.37
C GLY A 222 9.65 -6.49 -18.28
N ILE A 223 9.12 -7.68 -18.61
CA ILE A 223 9.06 -8.80 -17.66
C ILE A 223 10.26 -9.72 -17.94
N ASP A 224 11.26 -9.67 -17.07
CA ASP A 224 12.45 -10.52 -17.14
C ASP A 224 12.46 -11.52 -15.96
N LEU A 225 12.10 -12.76 -16.26
CA LEU A 225 12.10 -13.86 -15.28
C LEU A 225 13.51 -14.19 -14.79
N ASP A 226 14.53 -14.04 -15.64
CA ASP A 226 15.92 -14.30 -15.27
C ASP A 226 16.42 -13.23 -14.29
N GLY A 227 16.01 -11.98 -14.49
CA GLY A 227 16.23 -10.89 -13.55
C GLY A 227 15.64 -11.16 -12.17
N MET A 228 14.40 -11.66 -12.12
CA MET A 228 13.79 -12.08 -10.85
C MET A 228 14.52 -13.28 -10.22
N CYS A 229 14.99 -14.23 -11.03
CA CYS A 229 15.77 -15.38 -10.56
C CYS A 229 17.10 -14.92 -9.95
N ARG A 230 17.81 -14.01 -10.63
CA ARG A 230 19.06 -13.39 -10.12
C ARG A 230 18.82 -12.65 -8.81
N ALA A 231 17.78 -11.81 -8.72
CA ALA A 231 17.46 -11.04 -7.51
C ALA A 231 17.06 -11.94 -6.32
N SER A 232 16.29 -13.00 -6.58
CA SER A 232 15.84 -13.93 -5.53
C SER A 232 16.88 -14.98 -5.13
N LEU A 233 17.89 -15.21 -5.98
CA LEU A 233 18.82 -16.34 -5.91
C LEU A 233 18.10 -17.70 -6.03
N LEU A 234 17.04 -17.76 -6.83
CA LEU A 234 16.24 -18.96 -7.05
C LEU A 234 16.25 -19.39 -8.52
N LYS A 235 16.14 -20.70 -8.75
CA LYS A 235 15.87 -21.26 -10.08
C LYS A 235 14.41 -20.98 -10.49
N PRO A 236 14.09 -20.93 -11.80
CA PRO A 236 12.75 -20.54 -12.29
C PRO A 236 11.59 -21.33 -11.68
N ARG A 237 11.68 -22.66 -11.62
CA ARG A 237 10.62 -23.52 -11.06
C ARG A 237 10.40 -23.28 -9.55
N THR A 238 11.49 -23.04 -8.82
CA THR A 238 11.44 -22.73 -7.38
C THR A 238 10.88 -21.35 -7.13
N LEU A 239 11.30 -20.36 -7.92
CA LEU A 239 10.76 -19.00 -7.89
C LEU A 239 9.25 -19.02 -8.15
N GLN A 240 8.80 -19.64 -9.25
CA GLN A 240 7.37 -19.73 -9.58
C GLN A 240 6.54 -20.28 -8.41
N ARG A 241 6.97 -21.41 -7.83
CA ARG A 241 6.26 -22.04 -6.72
C ARG A 241 6.24 -21.17 -5.46
N ARG A 242 7.39 -20.64 -5.04
CA ARG A 242 7.50 -19.82 -3.82
C ARG A 242 6.77 -18.50 -3.97
N PHE A 243 6.90 -17.85 -5.12
CA PHE A 243 6.25 -16.58 -5.44
C PHE A 243 4.73 -16.71 -5.44
N SER A 244 4.18 -17.75 -6.10
CA SER A 244 2.73 -18.02 -6.05
C SER A 244 2.24 -18.33 -4.64
N ARG A 245 3.00 -19.09 -3.85
CA ARG A 245 2.64 -19.41 -2.46
C ARG A 245 2.64 -18.17 -1.56
N ALA A 246 3.59 -17.26 -1.77
CA ALA A 246 3.77 -16.06 -0.95
C ALA A 246 2.82 -14.92 -1.33
N THR A 247 2.52 -14.76 -2.62
CA THR A 247 1.77 -13.60 -3.15
C THR A 247 0.37 -13.94 -3.67
N GLY A 248 0.00 -15.23 -3.69
CA GLY A 248 -1.23 -15.73 -4.30
C GLY A 248 -1.27 -15.66 -5.82
N THR A 249 -0.22 -15.14 -6.48
CA THR A 249 -0.16 -14.98 -7.94
C THR A 249 1.20 -15.37 -8.51
N GLY A 250 1.24 -15.85 -9.74
CA GLY A 250 2.51 -16.15 -10.41
C GLY A 250 3.31 -14.88 -10.76
N PRO A 251 4.64 -14.95 -10.84
CA PRO A 251 5.53 -13.80 -11.06
C PRO A 251 5.19 -13.00 -12.31
N ILE A 252 4.90 -13.66 -13.43
CA ILE A 252 4.54 -12.99 -14.69
C ILE A 252 3.21 -12.24 -14.56
N LYS A 253 2.20 -12.87 -13.96
CA LYS A 253 0.88 -12.24 -13.74
C LYS A 253 1.03 -11.04 -12.79
N TYR A 254 1.78 -11.21 -11.70
CA TYR A 254 2.09 -10.13 -10.77
C TYR A 254 2.77 -8.95 -11.47
N ALA A 255 3.77 -9.19 -12.32
CA ALA A 255 4.44 -8.14 -13.08
C ALA A 255 3.49 -7.42 -14.06
N GLN A 256 2.56 -8.13 -14.70
CA GLN A 256 1.52 -7.50 -15.53
C GLN A 256 0.63 -6.57 -14.72
N HIS A 257 0.17 -7.00 -13.54
CA HIS A 257 -0.62 -6.17 -12.63
C HIS A 257 0.14 -4.92 -12.18
N LEU A 258 1.43 -5.05 -11.85
CA LEU A 258 2.27 -3.90 -11.51
C LEU A 258 2.42 -2.92 -12.67
N ARG A 259 2.64 -3.41 -13.89
CA ARG A 259 2.77 -2.56 -15.09
C ARG A 259 1.47 -1.81 -15.40
N ILE A 260 0.31 -2.45 -15.22
CA ILE A 260 -0.98 -1.77 -15.39
C ILE A 260 -1.24 -0.75 -14.28
N SER A 261 -0.92 -1.08 -13.03
CA SER A 261 -0.98 -0.14 -11.90
C SER A 261 -0.09 1.09 -12.14
N TYR A 262 1.13 0.88 -12.67
CA TYR A 262 2.02 1.97 -13.06
C TYR A 262 1.48 2.78 -14.25
N ALA A 263 0.91 2.12 -15.26
CA ALA A 263 0.26 2.79 -16.38
C ALA A 263 -0.91 3.67 -15.92
N GLN A 264 -1.75 3.18 -14.99
CA GLN A 264 -2.84 3.96 -14.40
C GLN A 264 -2.30 5.22 -13.70
N ARG A 265 -1.23 5.10 -12.91
CA ARG A 265 -0.57 6.27 -12.28
C ARG A 265 -0.03 7.27 -13.31
N LEU A 266 0.67 6.80 -14.36
CA LEU A 266 1.18 7.69 -15.41
C LEU A 266 0.05 8.45 -16.11
N ILE A 267 -1.06 7.77 -16.38
CA ILE A 267 -2.26 8.37 -16.97
C ILE A 267 -2.82 9.47 -16.07
N LEU A 268 -2.93 9.22 -14.76
CA LEU A 268 -3.41 10.21 -13.79
C LEU A 268 -2.48 11.41 -13.65
N ARG A 269 -1.17 11.20 -13.85
CA ARG A 269 -0.15 12.25 -13.92
C ARG A 269 -0.12 12.97 -15.27
N GLY A 270 -1.12 12.77 -16.14
CA GLY A 270 -1.29 13.48 -17.41
C GLY A 270 -0.46 12.95 -18.57
N VAL A 271 0.20 11.79 -18.44
CA VAL A 271 0.92 11.18 -19.56
C VAL A 271 -0.09 10.74 -20.63
N ARG A 272 0.13 11.18 -21.88
CA ARG A 272 -0.74 10.83 -23.01
C ARG A 272 -0.76 9.31 -23.20
N ILE A 273 -1.96 8.72 -23.37
CA ILE A 273 -2.14 7.26 -23.55
C ILE A 273 -1.21 6.67 -24.61
N ARG A 274 -0.98 7.40 -25.71
CA ARG A 274 -0.09 6.97 -26.79
C ARG A 274 1.37 6.79 -26.35
N ASP A 275 1.80 7.49 -25.30
CA ASP A 275 3.18 7.42 -24.78
C ASP A 275 3.31 6.43 -23.61
N VAL A 276 2.20 6.04 -22.97
CA VAL A 276 2.20 5.20 -21.76
C VAL A 276 2.74 3.80 -22.02
N HIS A 277 2.35 3.15 -23.13
CA HIS A 277 2.72 1.77 -23.42
C HIS A 277 4.24 1.55 -23.41
N ASN A 278 5.00 2.42 -24.08
CA ASN A 278 6.46 2.38 -24.11
C ASN A 278 7.07 2.60 -22.72
N ARG A 279 6.53 3.53 -21.93
CA ARG A 279 7.03 3.83 -20.57
C ARG A 279 6.83 2.69 -19.58
N VAL A 280 5.84 1.83 -19.83
CA VAL A 280 5.61 0.63 -19.02
C VAL A 280 6.16 -0.63 -19.69
N GLY A 281 7.05 -0.51 -20.68
CA GLY A 281 7.78 -1.60 -21.32
C GLY A 281 7.02 -2.43 -22.36
N TYR A 282 5.88 -1.95 -22.88
CA TYR A 282 5.16 -2.63 -23.98
C TYR A 282 5.58 -1.96 -25.29
N THR A 283 6.11 -2.75 -26.22
CA THR A 283 6.46 -2.29 -27.57
C THR A 283 5.23 -2.13 -28.47
N ASP A 284 4.23 -3.00 -28.29
CA ASP A 284 2.96 -2.95 -29.02
C ASP A 284 1.85 -2.30 -28.19
N SER A 285 1.32 -1.19 -28.71
CA SER A 285 0.19 -0.46 -28.11
C SER A 285 -1.11 -1.29 -28.08
N SER A 286 -1.31 -2.20 -29.04
CA SER A 286 -2.48 -3.08 -29.09
C SER A 286 -2.42 -4.15 -28.02
N ALA A 287 -1.26 -4.78 -27.84
CA ALA A 287 -1.00 -5.68 -26.72
C ALA A 287 -1.22 -4.99 -25.37
N PHE A 288 -0.69 -3.77 -25.19
CA PHE A 288 -0.91 -2.97 -23.99
C PHE A 288 -2.40 -2.71 -23.72
N ARG A 289 -3.18 -2.28 -24.73
CA ARG A 289 -4.62 -2.01 -24.55
C ARG A 289 -5.38 -3.25 -24.14
N ARG A 290 -5.06 -4.42 -24.71
CA ARG A 290 -5.69 -5.69 -24.38
C ARG A 290 -5.42 -6.12 -22.94
N ILE A 291 -4.16 -6.03 -22.49
CA ILE A 291 -3.80 -6.40 -21.12
C ILE A 291 -4.29 -5.37 -20.10
N PHE A 292 -4.28 -4.08 -20.45
CA PHE A 292 -4.89 -3.02 -19.64
C PHE A 292 -6.37 -3.31 -19.42
N HIS A 293 -7.13 -3.54 -20.49
CA HIS A 293 -8.57 -3.84 -20.40
C HIS A 293 -8.85 -5.10 -19.58
N ARG A 294 -8.06 -6.16 -19.78
CA ARG A 294 -8.21 -7.41 -19.02
C ARG A 294 -8.01 -7.21 -17.51
N ILE A 295 -7.05 -6.36 -17.11
CA ILE A 295 -6.69 -6.16 -15.71
C ILE A 295 -7.53 -5.08 -15.03
N SER A 296 -7.80 -3.97 -15.71
CA SER A 296 -8.54 -2.82 -15.16
C SER A 296 -10.04 -2.85 -15.45
N GLY A 297 -10.52 -3.78 -16.27
CA GLY A 297 -11.91 -3.90 -16.70
C GLY A 297 -12.37 -2.83 -17.70
N CYS A 298 -11.49 -1.91 -18.13
CA CYS A 298 -11.85 -0.82 -19.04
C CYS A 298 -10.69 -0.41 -19.95
N SER A 299 -10.97 0.30 -21.05
CA SER A 299 -9.89 0.84 -21.90
C SER A 299 -9.20 2.02 -21.21
N PRO A 300 -7.93 2.36 -21.55
CA PRO A 300 -7.25 3.52 -20.98
C PRO A 300 -8.05 4.83 -21.10
N SER A 301 -8.72 5.06 -22.22
CA SER A 301 -9.56 6.26 -22.42
C SER A 301 -10.80 6.26 -21.52
N LYS A 302 -11.43 5.09 -21.32
CA LYS A 302 -12.57 4.94 -20.39
C LYS A 302 -12.10 5.11 -18.95
N TYR A 303 -10.91 4.62 -18.61
CA TYR A 303 -10.29 4.80 -17.29
C TYR A 303 -10.13 6.28 -16.93
N ILE A 304 -9.55 7.10 -17.82
CA ILE A 304 -9.43 8.56 -17.60
C ILE A 304 -10.81 9.17 -17.40
N ARG A 305 -11.77 8.87 -18.27
CA ARG A 305 -13.12 9.44 -18.18
C ARG A 305 -13.78 9.08 -16.85
N TYR A 306 -13.66 7.84 -16.41
CA TYR A 306 -14.24 7.36 -15.15
C TYR A 306 -13.65 8.09 -13.94
N VAL A 307 -12.33 8.29 -13.91
CA VAL A 307 -11.67 9.04 -12.84
C VAL A 307 -12.03 10.53 -12.87
N MET A 308 -12.06 11.14 -14.06
CA MET A 308 -12.30 12.59 -14.21
C MET A 308 -13.77 13.00 -14.07
N ARG A 309 -14.74 12.12 -14.39
CA ARG A 309 -16.18 12.41 -14.28
C ARG A 309 -16.83 11.85 -13.03
N GLY A 310 -16.07 11.22 -12.15
CA GLY A 310 -16.54 10.71 -10.88
C GLY A 310 -17.53 9.54 -10.94
N GLY A 311 -17.57 8.81 -12.06
CA GLY A 311 -18.36 7.59 -12.23
C GLY A 311 -19.87 7.80 -12.13
N GLU A 312 -20.51 8.12 -13.27
CA GLU A 312 -21.95 7.90 -13.48
C GLU A 312 -22.32 6.44 -13.24
#